data_AF-A0A8S3BDD2-F1
#
_entry.id   AF-A0A8S3BDD2-F1
#
_cell.length_a   1.000
_cell.length_b   1.000
_cell.length_c   1.000
_cell.angle_alpha   90.00
_cell.angle_beta   90.00
_cell.angle_gamma   90.00
#
_symmetry.space_group_name_H-M   'P 1'
#
loop_
_entity.id
_entity.type
_entity.pdbx_description
1 polymer ?
#
loop_
_entity_poly.entity_id
_entity_poly.type
_entity_poly.pdbx_seq_one_letter_code
_entity_poly.pdbx_strand_id
1 'polypeptide(L)' 'MEDFDGVNDLNIIGGTHYSTDKRNPAPVIAITVHPQYDADTFANDIAIVTLRSP' A
#
# COMPACT_ATOMS: atom_id res chain seq x y z
N MET A 1 -3.86 -9.68 -18.33
CA MET A 1 -4.07 -8.92 -17.08
C MET A 1 -2.68 -8.79 -16.52
N GLU A 2 -2.11 -7.58 -16.52
CA GLU A 2 -0.82 -7.41 -15.84
C GLU A 2 -1.11 -7.49 -14.35
N ASP A 3 -0.56 -8.54 -13.73
CA ASP A 3 -0.73 -8.81 -12.31
C ASP A 3 0.10 -7.79 -11.52
N PHE A 4 -0.49 -7.30 -10.44
CA PHE A 4 0.12 -6.35 -9.52
C PHE A 4 1.54 -6.81 -9.09
N ASP A 5 2.57 -6.03 -9.45
CA ASP A 5 3.99 -6.28 -9.16
C ASP A 5 4.38 -5.83 -7.73
N GLY A 6 3.44 -5.92 -6.79
CA GLY A 6 3.71 -5.63 -5.39
C GLY A 6 4.11 -4.18 -5.13
N VAL A 7 5.31 -3.99 -4.59
CA VAL A 7 5.81 -2.68 -4.14
C VAL A 7 6.06 -1.70 -5.30
N ASN A 8 6.32 -2.19 -6.52
CA ASN A 8 6.62 -1.33 -7.68
C ASN A 8 5.39 -0.61 -8.21
N ASP A 9 4.21 -1.20 -7.98
CA ASP A 9 2.92 -0.67 -8.43
C ASP A 9 2.23 0.21 -7.39
N LEU A 10 2.84 0.41 -6.21
CA LEU A 10 2.24 1.12 -5.10
C LEU A 10 3.02 2.39 -4.71
N ASN A 11 2.30 3.50 -4.63
CA ASN A 11 2.78 4.74 -4.04
C ASN A 11 1.76 5.28 -3.04
N ILE A 12 2.24 5.96 -1.99
CA ILE A 12 1.39 6.57 -0.96
C ILE A 12 1.38 8.08 -1.09
N ILE A 13 0.21 8.70 -1.04
CA ILE A 13 0.05 10.15 -1.02
C ILE A 13 -0.62 10.54 0.29
N GLY A 14 0.10 11.24 1.15
CA GLY A 14 -0.39 11.77 2.43
C GLY A 14 -0.66 13.28 2.38
N GLY A 15 -1.48 13.78 3.31
CA GLY A 15 -1.70 15.22 3.49
C GLY A 15 -2.50 15.90 2.37
N THR A 16 -3.33 15.14 1.65
CA THR A 16 -4.25 15.65 0.63
C THR A 16 -5.69 15.63 1.13
N HIS A 17 -6.53 16.45 0.52
CA HIS A 17 -7.97 16.45 0.76
C HIS A 17 -8.74 16.10 -0.51
N TYR A 18 -8.19 16.45 -1.68
CA TYR A 18 -8.75 16.05 -2.97
C TYR A 18 -7.87 14.99 -3.61
N SER A 19 -8.48 13.99 -4.24
CA SER A 19 -7.77 12.92 -4.95
C SER A 19 -6.97 13.42 -6.16
N THR A 20 -7.28 14.62 -6.65
CA THR A 20 -6.59 15.29 -7.76
C THR A 20 -5.41 16.15 -7.31
N ASP A 21 -5.17 16.30 -6.01
CA ASP A 21 -4.06 17.10 -5.48
C ASP A 21 -2.73 16.52 -5.97
N LYS A 22 -1.93 17.35 -6.63
CA LYS A 22 -0.58 16.96 -7.05
C LYS A 22 0.37 17.08 -5.86
N ARG A 23 0.85 15.94 -5.38
CA ARG A 23 1.89 15.82 -4.35
C ARG A 23 2.96 14.87 -4.81
N ASN A 24 4.13 14.94 -4.17
CA ASN A 24 5.17 13.93 -4.35
C ASN A 24 4.70 12.63 -3.70
N PRO A 25 4.53 11.54 -4.46
CA PRO A 25 4.19 10.25 -3.88
C PRO A 25 5.38 9.71 -3.06
N ALA A 26 5.08 9.13 -1.90
CA ALA A 26 6.04 8.41 -1.10
C ALA A 26 6.21 6.98 -1.65
N PRO A 27 7.41 6.58 -2.07
CA PRO A 27 7.64 5.25 -2.63
C PRO A 27 7.60 4.19 -1.53
N VAL A 28 6.92 3.08 -1.83
CA VAL A 28 6.83 1.90 -0.97
C VAL A 28 8.05 1.00 -1.17
N ILE A 29 8.54 0.38 -0.11
CA ILE A 29 9.65 -0.59 -0.17
C ILE A 29 9.28 -1.98 0.38
N ALA A 30 8.21 -2.08 1.17
CA ALA A 30 7.71 -3.36 1.66
C ALA A 30 6.23 -3.30 1.99
N ILE A 31 5.55 -4.44 1.82
CA ILE A 31 4.18 -4.69 2.26
C ILE A 31 4.24 -5.96 3.11
N THR A 32 3.86 -5.86 4.38
CA THR A 32 3.79 -7.00 5.30
C THR A 32 2.32 -7.29 5.61
N VAL A 33 1.78 -8.34 5.01
CA VAL A 33 0.42 -8.81 5.26
C VAL A 33 0.38 -9.58 6.58
N HIS A 34 -0.73 -9.47 7.32
CA HIS A 34 -0.91 -10.23 8.55
C HIS A 34 -0.75 -11.74 8.27
N PRO A 35 0.02 -12.51 9.08
CA PRO A 35 0.34 -13.91 8.80
C PRO A 35 -0.87 -14.86 8.84
N GLN A 36 -1.97 -14.41 9.45
CA GLN A 36 -3.24 -15.14 9.51
C GLN A 36 -4.33 -14.45 8.68
N TYR A 37 -3.96 -13.62 7.69
CA TYR A 37 -4.91 -13.10 6.73
C TYR A 37 -5.54 -14.25 5.95
N ASP A 38 -6.86 -14.24 5.83
CA ASP A 38 -7.65 -15.21 5.09
C ASP A 38 -8.51 -14.46 4.06
N ALA A 39 -8.30 -14.76 2.77
CA ALA A 39 -8.94 -14.02 1.68
C ALA A 39 -10.41 -14.40 1.45
N ASP A 40 -10.87 -15.54 1.96
CA ASP A 40 -12.24 -16.01 1.80
C ASP A 40 -13.16 -15.42 2.89
N THR A 41 -12.60 -15.20 4.08
CA THR A 41 -13.33 -14.71 5.27
C THR A 41 -13.00 -13.28 5.65
N PHE A 42 -11.95 -12.69 5.06
CA PHE A 42 -11.35 -11.40 5.45
C PHE A 42 -10.89 -11.37 6.93
N ALA A 43 -10.63 -12.52 7.53
CA ALA A 43 -10.05 -12.57 8.86
C ALA A 43 -8.67 -11.91 8.84
N ASN A 44 -8.41 -11.02 9.81
CA ASN A 44 -7.16 -10.26 9.94
C ASN A 44 -6.80 -9.44 8.69
N ASP A 45 -7.78 -8.76 8.09
CA ASP A 45 -7.59 -7.84 6.96
C ASP A 45 -6.83 -6.57 7.38
N ILE A 46 -5.51 -6.71 7.55
CA ILE A 46 -4.57 -5.65 7.90
C ILE A 46 -3.19 -5.95 7.30
N ALA A 47 -2.52 -4.88 6.87
CA ALA A 47 -1.13 -4.93 6.41
C ALA A 47 -0.36 -3.69 6.86
N ILE A 48 0.97 -3.81 6.93
CA ILE A 48 1.88 -2.68 7.15
C ILE A 48 2.57 -2.35 5.84
N VAL A 49 2.51 -1.08 5.45
CA VAL A 49 3.25 -0.53 4.30
C VAL A 49 4.46 0.23 4.84
N THR A 50 5.66 -0.14 4.40
CA THR A 50 6.90 0.55 4.77
C THR A 50 7.32 1.48 3.64
N LEU A 51 7.50 2.75 3.96
CA LEU A 51 7.97 3.78 3.02
C LEU A 51 9.50 3.81 2.96
N ARG A 52 10.06 4.22 1.82
CA ARG A 52 11.52 4.36 1.65
C ARG A 52 12.14 5.36 2.63
N SER A 53 11.42 6.42 2.95
CA SER A 53 11.83 7.48 3.86
C SER A 53 10.66 7.88 4.76
N PRO A 54 10.92 8.37 5.99
CA PRO A 54 9.91 9.01 6.83
C PRO A 54 9.24 10.21 6.16
#